data_AF-A0AAD2FCN8-F1
#
_entry.id   AF-A0AAD2FCN8-F1
#
_cell.length_a   1.000
_cell.length_b   1.000
_cell.length_c   1.000
_cell.angle_alpha   90.00
_cell.angle_beta   90.00
_cell.angle_gamma   90.00
#
_symmetry.space_group_name_H-M   'P 1'
#
loop_
_entity.id
_entity.type
_entity.pdbx_description
1 polymer ?
#
loop_
_entity_poly.entity_id
_entity_poly.type
_entity_poly.pdbx_seq_one_letter_code
_entity_poly.pdbx_strand_id
1 'polypeptide(L)'
;MSIRQAIQLNNQAVSLLESKRFSEAIPVACAAMEVFQKQTTPTGEQVHLHDNDFVDRCILSRNRDCISDSRNTMDEEYTYGHGIMLPLNTVDGTLIIPVLIFNCALSHHLAARHCNEHATSQQFLNRARSLYTLAYNELNQDQNLIFQAVVVNNVGAIHKSLGNYEEAQACFDYLTSMLMMMIYYTEETSSGENNYRQHVQGFWKNILGNERSTAPAA
;
A
#
# COMPACT_ATOMS: atom_id res chain seq x y z
N MET A 1 7.27 17.76 -20.59
CA MET A 1 7.55 17.14 -19.27
C MET A 1 7.09 15.68 -19.40
N SER A 2 7.90 14.67 -19.04
CA SER A 2 7.68 13.27 -19.48
C SER A 2 7.27 12.33 -18.33
N ILE A 3 6.65 11.18 -18.65
CA ILE A 3 6.20 10.14 -17.68
C ILE A 3 7.38 9.72 -16.78
N ARG A 4 8.58 9.68 -17.38
CA ARG A 4 9.84 9.46 -16.69
C ARG A 4 10.07 10.41 -15.51
N GLN A 5 9.67 11.67 -15.62
CA GLN A 5 9.80 12.63 -14.52
C GLN A 5 8.86 12.29 -13.35
N ALA A 6 7.62 11.87 -13.64
CA ALA A 6 6.71 11.42 -12.59
C ALA A 6 7.28 10.19 -11.86
N ILE A 7 7.85 9.23 -12.60
CA ILE A 7 8.51 8.06 -12.03
C ILE A 7 9.73 8.45 -11.17
N GLN A 8 10.54 9.41 -11.63
CA GLN A 8 11.69 9.90 -10.85
C GLN A 8 11.26 10.54 -9.53
N LEU A 9 10.23 11.39 -9.57
CA LEU A 9 9.67 12.01 -8.37
C LEU A 9 9.09 10.96 -7.43
N ASN A 10 8.37 9.96 -7.95
CA ASN A 10 7.90 8.84 -7.16
C ASN A 10 9.03 8.12 -6.42
N ASN A 11 10.08 7.73 -7.15
CA ASN A 11 11.20 6.99 -6.58
C ASN A 11 12.00 7.85 -5.57
N GLN A 12 12.04 9.17 -5.78
CA GLN A 12 12.57 10.11 -4.80
C GLN A 12 11.70 10.15 -3.54
N ALA A 13 10.37 10.19 -3.66
CA ALA A 13 9.47 10.13 -2.50
C ALA A 13 9.66 8.84 -1.72
N VAL A 14 9.78 7.69 -2.40
CA VAL A 14 10.06 6.41 -1.75
C VAL A 14 11.39 6.44 -0.98
N SER A 15 12.45 7.04 -1.56
CA SER A 15 13.74 7.18 -0.86
C SER A 15 13.64 8.04 0.41
N LEU A 16 12.76 9.07 0.40
CA LEU A 16 12.46 9.87 1.58
C LEU A 16 11.69 9.07 2.64
N LEU A 17 10.74 8.21 2.23
CA LEU A 17 10.03 7.30 3.14
C LEU A 17 11.00 6.35 3.87
N GLU A 18 11.97 5.79 3.14
CA GLU A 18 12.99 4.91 3.73
C GLU A 18 13.88 5.63 4.73
N SER A 19 14.16 6.90 4.46
CA SER A 19 14.91 7.78 5.37
C SER A 19 14.05 8.32 6.53
N LYS A 20 12.80 7.86 6.68
CA LYS A 20 11.81 8.34 7.66
C LYS A 20 11.50 9.84 7.58
N ARG A 21 11.70 10.46 6.41
CA ARG A 21 11.45 11.89 6.13
C ARG A 21 10.04 12.09 5.56
N PHE A 22 9.03 11.66 6.31
CA PHE A 22 7.65 11.56 5.81
C PHE A 22 7.03 12.90 5.40
N SER A 23 7.31 13.97 6.14
CA SER A 23 6.82 15.32 5.82
C SER A 23 7.35 15.84 4.48
N GLU A 24 8.58 15.46 4.12
CA GLU A 24 9.21 15.82 2.85
C GLU A 24 8.77 14.89 1.70
N ALA A 25 8.43 13.64 2.00
CA ALA A 25 7.93 12.69 1.01
C ALA A 25 6.58 13.14 0.43
N ILE A 26 5.68 13.72 1.24
CA ILE A 26 4.35 14.16 0.82
C ILE A 26 4.38 15.10 -0.40
N PRO A 27 5.05 16.28 -0.37
CA PRO A 27 5.04 17.20 -1.51
C PRO A 27 5.69 16.59 -2.75
N VAL A 28 6.70 15.73 -2.60
CA VAL A 28 7.35 15.05 -3.73
C VAL A 28 6.41 14.02 -4.37
N ALA A 29 5.68 13.24 -3.56
CA ALA A 29 4.69 12.28 -4.05
C ALA A 29 3.50 12.97 -4.73
N CYS A 30 2.99 14.07 -4.17
CA CYS A 30 1.96 14.90 -4.80
C CYS A 30 2.44 15.47 -6.15
N ALA A 31 3.67 15.98 -6.21
CA ALA A 31 4.24 16.49 -7.46
C ALA A 31 4.37 15.40 -8.53
N ALA A 32 4.69 14.17 -8.16
CA ALA A 32 4.72 13.04 -9.09
C ALA A 32 3.34 12.82 -9.75
N MET A 33 2.27 12.83 -8.95
CA MET A 33 0.89 12.71 -9.45
C MET A 33 0.51 13.88 -10.37
N GLU A 34 0.81 15.12 -9.99
CA GLU A 34 0.50 16.30 -10.81
C GLU A 34 1.23 16.29 -12.15
N VAL A 35 2.52 15.90 -12.15
CA VAL A 35 3.32 15.80 -13.38
C VAL A 35 2.76 14.73 -14.30
N PHE A 36 2.27 13.61 -13.76
CA PHE A 36 1.64 12.56 -14.54
C PHE A 36 0.29 13.01 -15.11
N GLN A 37 -0.57 13.62 -14.30
CA GLN A 37 -1.90 14.10 -14.69
C GLN A 37 -1.85 15.13 -15.83
N LYS A 38 -0.85 16.02 -15.82
CA LYS A 38 -0.64 17.02 -16.89
C LYS A 38 -0.26 16.40 -18.24
N GLN A 39 0.10 15.13 -18.28
CA GLN A 39 0.58 14.44 -19.48
C GLN A 39 -0.42 13.44 -20.04
N THR A 40 -1.32 12.92 -19.21
CA THR A 40 -2.45 12.11 -19.66
C THR A 40 -3.53 12.98 -20.28
N THR A 41 -3.39 13.29 -21.57
CA THR A 41 -4.55 13.62 -22.40
C THR A 41 -5.35 12.35 -22.69
N PRO A 42 -6.70 12.37 -22.67
CA PRO A 42 -7.52 11.20 -22.92
C PRO A 42 -7.36 10.81 -24.38
N THR A 43 -6.41 9.92 -24.64
CA THR A 43 -6.15 9.38 -25.97
C THR A 43 -6.70 7.97 -25.94
N GLY A 44 -7.75 7.75 -26.73
CA GLY A 44 -8.50 6.50 -26.75
C GLY A 44 -7.64 5.28 -27.00
N GLU A 45 -8.04 4.21 -26.31
CA GLU A 45 -7.73 2.80 -26.54
C GLU A 45 -6.27 2.46 -26.90
N GLN A 46 -5.51 2.07 -25.89
CA GLN A 46 -4.40 1.13 -26.10
C GLN A 46 -4.69 -0.16 -25.34
N VAL A 47 -5.05 -1.19 -26.11
CA VAL A 47 -5.06 -2.59 -25.68
C VAL A 47 -3.59 -3.03 -25.64
N HIS A 48 -2.94 -2.90 -24.49
CA HIS A 48 -1.66 -3.56 -24.25
C HIS A 48 -1.89 -4.89 -23.53
N LEU A 49 -1.19 -5.94 -24.00
CA LEU A 49 -1.03 -7.19 -23.29
C LEU A 49 -0.40 -6.87 -21.94
N HIS A 50 -1.26 -6.81 -20.94
CA HIS A 50 -0.94 -6.34 -19.61
C HIS A 50 -0.15 -7.42 -18.88
N ASP A 51 0.94 -7.00 -18.25
CA ASP A 51 1.68 -7.87 -17.36
C ASP A 51 0.95 -7.86 -16.01
N ASN A 52 0.02 -8.82 -15.88
CA ASN A 52 -1.09 -8.80 -14.93
C ASN A 52 -0.69 -8.75 -13.43
N ASP A 53 0.57 -8.97 -13.09
CA ASP A 53 1.11 -8.98 -11.72
C ASP A 53 2.28 -7.98 -11.53
N PHE A 54 2.43 -7.00 -12.43
CA PHE A 54 3.56 -6.08 -12.42
C PHE A 54 3.76 -5.34 -11.09
N VAL A 55 2.69 -4.83 -10.49
CA VAL A 55 2.77 -4.09 -9.22
C VAL A 55 3.17 -5.03 -8.09
N ASP A 56 2.61 -6.24 -8.08
CA ASP A 56 2.98 -7.28 -7.12
C ASP A 56 4.47 -7.63 -7.22
N ARG A 57 5.03 -7.76 -8.43
CA ARG A 57 6.47 -7.96 -8.60
C ARG A 57 7.31 -6.79 -8.11
N CYS A 58 6.84 -5.55 -8.28
CA CYS A 58 7.51 -4.38 -7.72
C CYS A 58 7.54 -4.44 -6.19
N ILE A 59 6.44 -4.85 -5.55
CA ILE A 59 6.38 -5.09 -4.09
C ILE A 59 7.34 -6.22 -3.67
N LEU A 60 7.28 -7.35 -4.36
CA LEU A 60 8.06 -8.55 -4.04
C LEU A 60 9.57 -8.36 -4.22
N SER A 61 9.99 -7.59 -5.23
CA SER A 61 11.40 -7.38 -5.54
C SER A 61 12.18 -6.62 -4.46
N ARG A 62 11.49 -5.83 -3.63
CA ARG A 62 12.10 -4.85 -2.73
C ARG A 62 12.44 -5.39 -1.34
N ASN A 63 11.83 -6.50 -0.92
CA ASN A 63 11.84 -6.90 0.50
C ASN A 63 12.84 -8.01 0.84
N ARG A 64 13.74 -8.36 -0.09
CA ARG A 64 14.85 -9.28 0.22
C ARG A 64 15.81 -8.73 1.28
N ASP A 65 15.77 -7.42 1.54
CA ASP A 65 16.76 -6.72 2.38
C ASP A 65 16.22 -6.16 3.72
N CYS A 66 14.91 -6.21 4.01
CA CYS A 66 14.29 -5.43 5.11
C CYS A 66 13.74 -6.23 6.31
N ILE A 67 13.99 -7.55 6.42
CA ILE A 67 13.44 -8.40 7.50
C ILE A 67 14.25 -8.28 8.82
N SER A 68 14.46 -7.07 9.35
CA SER A 68 15.28 -6.91 10.58
C SER A 68 14.71 -6.05 11.70
N ASP A 69 13.49 -5.50 11.60
CA ASP A 69 12.97 -4.60 12.65
C ASP A 69 11.68 -5.11 13.33
N SER A 70 11.61 -6.42 13.62
CA SER A 70 10.58 -6.97 14.52
C SER A 70 10.93 -6.72 16.00
N ARG A 71 10.98 -5.47 16.43
CA ARG A 71 10.86 -5.18 17.88
C ARG A 71 9.39 -5.35 18.27
N ASN A 72 9.14 -6.52 18.85
CA ASN A 72 7.88 -7.00 19.40
C ASN A 72 7.29 -6.08 20.47
N THR A 73 6.42 -5.17 20.08
CA THR A 73 5.27 -4.78 20.91
C THR A 73 4.04 -5.44 20.30
N MET A 74 3.43 -6.39 21.02
CA MET A 74 2.22 -7.11 20.55
C MET A 74 1.04 -6.15 20.31
N ASP A 75 1.10 -4.94 20.85
CA ASP A 75 0.00 -3.97 20.83
C ASP A 75 0.01 -3.03 19.62
N GLU A 76 1.10 -2.93 18.86
CA GLU A 76 1.15 -2.01 17.72
C GLU A 76 0.58 -2.63 16.45
N GLU A 77 -0.38 -1.94 15.84
CA GLU A 77 -0.93 -2.30 14.55
C GLU A 77 0.15 -2.28 13.45
N TYR A 78 0.13 -3.31 12.61
CA TYR A 78 1.05 -3.45 11.49
C TYR A 78 0.60 -2.58 10.31
N THR A 79 1.44 -1.63 9.92
CA THR A 79 1.27 -0.89 8.67
C THR A 79 2.31 -1.37 7.68
N TYR A 80 1.91 -1.70 6.46
CA TYR A 80 2.87 -1.88 5.38
C TYR A 80 3.53 -0.53 5.06
N GLY A 81 4.79 -0.39 5.45
CA GLY A 81 5.52 0.89 5.47
C GLY A 81 6.44 1.15 4.27
N HIS A 82 6.45 0.28 3.26
CA HIS A 82 7.43 0.35 2.16
C HIS A 82 6.83 0.96 0.90
N GLY A 83 7.44 2.03 0.39
CA GLY A 83 7.03 2.59 -0.90
C GLY A 83 7.40 1.68 -2.07
N ILE A 84 6.60 1.75 -3.13
CA ILE A 84 6.77 0.93 -4.35
C ILE A 84 7.58 1.73 -5.37
N MET A 85 8.75 1.19 -5.75
CA MET A 85 9.57 1.78 -6.81
C MET A 85 9.04 1.37 -8.18
N LEU A 86 9.05 2.32 -9.12
CA LEU A 86 8.72 2.07 -10.51
C LEU A 86 10.02 2.06 -11.36
N PRO A 87 10.23 1.05 -12.21
CA PRO A 87 11.26 1.08 -13.23
C PRO A 87 11.16 2.33 -14.13
N LEU A 88 12.30 2.93 -14.51
CA LEU A 88 12.30 4.15 -15.33
C LEU A 88 11.76 3.93 -16.76
N ASN A 89 11.70 2.68 -17.21
CA ASN A 89 11.18 2.26 -18.50
C ASN A 89 9.69 1.87 -18.45
N THR A 90 9.00 2.02 -17.31
CA THR A 90 7.56 1.79 -17.24
C THR A 90 6.83 2.84 -18.07
N VAL A 91 6.02 2.37 -19.02
CA VAL A 91 5.23 3.23 -19.93
C VAL A 91 3.73 3.11 -19.71
N ASP A 92 3.29 2.04 -19.05
CA ASP A 92 1.87 1.76 -18.85
C ASP A 92 1.28 2.65 -17.76
N GLY A 93 0.48 3.63 -18.18
CA GLY A 93 -0.17 4.56 -17.27
C GLY A 93 -1.10 3.88 -16.27
N THR A 94 -1.73 2.76 -16.65
CA THR A 94 -2.67 2.03 -15.79
C THR A 94 -1.98 1.36 -14.60
N LEU A 95 -0.69 1.06 -14.72
CA LEU A 95 0.16 0.56 -13.62
C LEU A 95 0.80 1.69 -12.82
N ILE A 96 1.13 2.80 -13.49
CA ILE A 96 1.81 3.94 -12.86
C ILE A 96 0.86 4.67 -11.91
N ILE A 97 -0.36 5.00 -12.35
CA ILE A 97 -1.35 5.76 -11.57
C ILE A 97 -1.57 5.18 -10.16
N PRO A 98 -1.98 3.90 -10.00
CA PRO A 98 -2.25 3.35 -8.68
C PRO A 98 -1.01 3.34 -7.77
N VAL A 99 0.19 3.15 -8.33
CA VAL A 99 1.44 3.21 -7.56
C VAL A 99 1.77 4.64 -7.08
N LEU A 100 1.58 5.65 -7.94
CA LEU A 100 1.77 7.06 -7.54
C LEU A 100 0.82 7.45 -6.40
N ILE A 101 -0.46 7.08 -6.53
CA ILE A 101 -1.49 7.36 -5.53
C ILE A 101 -1.17 6.61 -4.23
N PHE A 102 -0.77 5.34 -4.32
CA PHE A 102 -0.38 4.52 -3.18
C PHE A 102 0.76 5.15 -2.39
N ASN A 103 1.87 5.54 -3.04
CA ASN A 103 3.01 6.13 -2.35
C ASN A 103 2.68 7.50 -1.73
N CYS A 104 1.77 8.25 -2.34
CA CYS A 104 1.23 9.48 -1.76
C CYS A 104 0.41 9.18 -0.49
N ALA A 105 -0.49 8.19 -0.55
CA ALA A 105 -1.26 7.71 0.60
C ALA A 105 -0.35 7.25 1.74
N LEU A 106 0.69 6.49 1.41
CA LEU A 106 1.67 5.99 2.36
C LEU A 106 2.45 7.11 3.04
N SER A 107 2.84 8.14 2.29
CA SER A 107 3.50 9.32 2.84
C SER A 107 2.65 10.02 3.89
N HIS A 108 1.34 10.19 3.62
CA HIS A 108 0.40 10.73 4.59
C HIS A 108 0.21 9.81 5.81
N HIS A 109 0.04 8.50 5.60
CA HIS A 109 -0.16 7.54 6.69
C HIS A 109 1.03 7.52 7.65
N LEU A 110 2.25 7.42 7.12
CA LEU A 110 3.46 7.39 7.95
C LEU A 110 3.72 8.75 8.62
N ALA A 111 3.42 9.87 7.96
CA ALA A 111 3.48 11.19 8.60
C ALA A 111 2.51 11.30 9.78
N ALA A 112 1.29 10.78 9.66
CA ALA A 112 0.31 10.79 10.74
C ALA A 112 0.81 10.05 11.99
N ARG A 113 1.47 8.90 11.81
CA ARG A 113 2.05 8.09 12.90
C ARG A 113 3.17 8.80 13.65
N HIS A 114 3.84 9.76 13.02
CA HIS A 114 4.95 10.51 13.61
C HIS A 114 4.54 11.95 13.96
N CYS A 115 3.26 12.29 13.82
CA CYS A 115 2.71 13.58 14.18
C CYS A 115 2.20 13.52 15.63
N ASN A 116 2.67 14.44 16.47
CA ASN A 116 2.24 14.53 17.87
C ASN A 116 0.89 15.24 18.03
N GLU A 117 0.48 16.03 17.03
CA GLU A 117 -0.77 16.78 17.07
C GLU A 117 -1.92 15.92 16.56
N HIS A 118 -2.87 15.62 17.44
CA HIS A 118 -4.00 14.73 17.14
C HIS A 118 -4.84 15.22 15.94
N ALA A 119 -5.16 16.51 15.85
CA ALA A 119 -5.94 17.06 14.74
C ALA A 119 -5.23 16.91 13.39
N THR A 120 -3.93 17.24 13.34
CA THR A 120 -3.10 17.09 12.14
C THR A 120 -2.93 15.62 11.76
N SER A 121 -2.72 14.74 12.74
CA SER A 121 -2.66 13.29 12.53
C SER A 121 -3.96 12.76 11.90
N GLN A 122 -5.12 13.14 12.44
CA GLN A 122 -6.42 12.75 11.86
C GLN A 122 -6.62 13.26 10.42
N GLN A 123 -6.17 14.47 10.10
CA GLN A 123 -6.23 14.99 8.73
C GLN A 123 -5.38 14.15 7.78
N PHE A 124 -4.15 13.80 8.19
CA PHE A 124 -3.29 12.93 7.40
C PHE A 124 -3.86 11.52 7.24
N LEU A 125 -4.43 10.92 8.29
CA LEU A 125 -5.10 9.62 8.22
C LEU A 125 -6.29 9.63 7.24
N ASN A 126 -7.14 10.65 7.32
CA ASN A 126 -8.27 10.79 6.39
C ASN A 126 -7.79 10.95 4.94
N ARG A 127 -6.73 11.73 4.71
CA ARG A 127 -6.15 11.90 3.38
C ARG A 127 -5.56 10.60 2.85
N ALA A 128 -4.81 9.89 3.68
CA ALA A 128 -4.25 8.58 3.35
C ALA A 128 -5.35 7.58 2.97
N ARG A 129 -6.43 7.49 3.76
CA ARG A 129 -7.57 6.61 3.48
C ARG A 129 -8.17 6.91 2.11
N SER A 130 -8.50 8.17 1.82
CA SER A 130 -9.08 8.56 0.52
C SER A 130 -8.17 8.20 -0.66
N LEU A 131 -6.86 8.39 -0.51
CA LEU A 131 -5.89 8.06 -1.56
C LEU A 131 -5.74 6.54 -1.72
N TYR A 132 -5.70 5.77 -0.63
CA TYR A 132 -5.67 4.31 -0.72
C TYR A 132 -6.91 3.74 -1.42
N THR A 133 -8.10 4.22 -1.08
CA THR A 133 -9.33 3.82 -1.76
C THR A 133 -9.30 4.18 -3.25
N LEU A 134 -8.75 5.35 -3.60
CA LEU A 134 -8.57 5.72 -5.01
C LEU A 134 -7.58 4.78 -5.72
N ALA A 135 -6.42 4.50 -5.12
CA ALA A 135 -5.43 3.59 -5.68
C ALA A 135 -5.99 2.18 -5.91
N TYR A 136 -6.84 1.71 -4.99
CA TYR A 136 -7.54 0.44 -5.12
C TYR A 136 -8.49 0.41 -6.31
N ASN A 137 -9.24 1.50 -6.54
CA ASN A 137 -10.24 1.58 -7.61
C ASN A 137 -9.62 1.79 -9.00
N GLU A 138 -8.42 2.36 -9.08
CA GLU A 138 -7.69 2.56 -10.35
C GLU A 138 -7.05 1.27 -10.88
N LEU A 139 -6.86 0.26 -10.03
CA LEU A 139 -6.28 -1.02 -10.44
C LEU A 139 -7.37 -2.04 -10.73
N ASN A 140 -7.14 -2.89 -11.75
CA ASN A 140 -8.05 -4.00 -12.04
C ASN A 140 -8.11 -4.98 -10.86
N GLN A 141 -9.31 -5.21 -10.33
CA GLN A 141 -9.55 -6.01 -9.11
C GLN A 141 -9.25 -7.50 -9.28
N ASP A 142 -9.16 -8.02 -10.51
CA ASP A 142 -8.80 -9.43 -10.75
C ASP A 142 -7.28 -9.68 -10.75
N GLN A 143 -6.48 -8.63 -10.48
CA GLN A 143 -5.04 -8.63 -10.66
C GLN A 143 -4.30 -7.93 -9.52
N ASN A 144 -3.00 -8.21 -9.36
CA ASN A 144 -2.14 -7.61 -8.33
C ASN A 144 -2.71 -7.79 -6.91
N LEU A 145 -2.98 -9.03 -6.52
CA LEU A 145 -3.61 -9.37 -5.25
C LEU A 145 -2.77 -8.89 -4.04
N ILE A 146 -1.43 -8.89 -4.13
CA ILE A 146 -0.58 -8.42 -3.02
C ILE A 146 -0.76 -6.92 -2.82
N PHE A 147 -0.76 -6.14 -3.90
CA PHE A 147 -1.02 -4.72 -3.84
C PHE A 147 -2.37 -4.43 -3.17
N GLN A 148 -3.41 -5.17 -3.58
CA GLN A 148 -4.74 -5.05 -2.96
C GLN A 148 -4.69 -5.37 -1.46
N ALA A 149 -4.02 -6.46 -1.06
CA ALA A 149 -3.91 -6.86 0.35
C ALA A 149 -3.15 -5.82 1.18
N VAL A 150 -2.09 -5.25 0.62
CA VAL A 150 -1.33 -4.13 1.22
C VAL A 150 -2.25 -2.93 1.46
N VAL A 151 -3.05 -2.55 0.45
CA VAL A 151 -3.97 -1.42 0.54
C VAL A 151 -5.05 -1.68 1.60
N VAL A 152 -5.71 -2.83 1.56
CA VAL A 152 -6.76 -3.23 2.52
C VAL A 152 -6.22 -3.25 3.95
N ASN A 153 -5.02 -3.82 4.16
CA ASN A 153 -4.36 -3.81 5.47
C ASN A 153 -4.15 -2.39 5.99
N ASN A 154 -3.61 -1.51 5.14
CA ASN A 154 -3.31 -0.13 5.53
C ASN A 154 -4.58 0.69 5.78
N VAL A 155 -5.65 0.45 5.01
CA VAL A 155 -6.97 1.08 5.22
C VAL A 155 -7.60 0.61 6.54
N GLY A 156 -7.58 -0.71 6.82
CA GLY A 156 -8.03 -1.25 8.09
C GLY A 156 -7.30 -0.63 9.28
N ALA A 157 -5.99 -0.47 9.15
CA ALA A 157 -5.18 0.19 10.18
C ALA A 157 -5.52 1.66 10.41
N ILE A 158 -5.84 2.38 9.33
CA ILE A 158 -6.33 3.75 9.46
C ILE A 158 -7.69 3.79 10.15
N HIS A 159 -8.62 2.90 9.79
CA HIS A 159 -9.94 2.84 10.42
C HIS A 159 -9.81 2.60 11.93
N LYS A 160 -8.98 1.64 12.34
CA LYS A 160 -8.73 1.38 13.75
C LYS A 160 -8.10 2.59 14.46
N SER A 161 -7.11 3.23 13.83
CA SER A 161 -6.47 4.45 14.35
C SER A 161 -7.43 5.64 14.50
N LEU A 162 -8.50 5.67 13.70
CA LEU A 162 -9.57 6.67 13.77
C LEU A 162 -10.71 6.29 14.74
N GLY A 163 -10.68 5.09 15.34
CA GLY A 163 -11.74 4.56 16.20
C GLY A 163 -12.92 3.93 15.45
N ASN A 164 -12.80 3.75 14.14
CA ASN A 164 -13.80 3.12 13.27
C ASN A 164 -13.62 1.60 13.28
N TYR A 165 -13.90 0.97 14.42
CA TYR A 165 -13.58 -0.45 14.64
C TYR A 165 -14.39 -1.41 13.76
N GLU A 166 -15.64 -1.09 13.44
CA GLU A 166 -16.49 -1.94 12.59
C GLU A 166 -15.93 -1.99 11.15
N GLU A 167 -15.57 -0.85 10.58
CA GLU A 167 -14.98 -0.79 9.25
C GLU A 167 -13.56 -1.37 9.23
N ALA A 168 -12.80 -1.23 10.31
CA ALA A 168 -11.52 -1.92 10.46
C ALA A 168 -11.69 -3.44 10.42
N GLN A 169 -12.68 -3.97 11.16
CA GLN A 169 -13.01 -5.40 11.14
C GLN A 169 -13.39 -5.86 9.74
N ALA A 170 -14.26 -5.11 9.04
CA ALA A 170 -14.64 -5.44 7.67
C ALA A 170 -13.43 -5.51 6.73
N CYS A 171 -12.45 -4.60 6.88
CA CYS A 171 -11.20 -4.66 6.13
C CYS A 171 -10.40 -5.93 6.46
N PHE A 172 -10.30 -6.31 7.74
CA PHE A 172 -9.51 -7.48 8.15
C PHE A 172 -10.20 -8.82 7.82
N ASP A 173 -11.52 -8.88 7.82
CA ASP A 173 -12.27 -10.05 7.33
C ASP A 173 -12.06 -10.25 5.83
N TYR A 174 -12.10 -9.15 5.06
CA TYR A 174 -11.81 -9.18 3.63
C TYR A 174 -10.35 -9.58 3.37
N LEU A 175 -9.41 -8.99 4.11
CA LEU A 175 -7.99 -9.33 4.04
C LEU A 175 -7.76 -10.81 4.35
N THR A 176 -8.43 -11.36 5.35
CA THR A 176 -8.36 -12.79 5.69
C THR A 176 -8.79 -13.65 4.51
N SER A 177 -9.92 -13.30 3.88
CA SER A 177 -10.43 -14.00 2.70
C SER A 177 -9.43 -13.97 1.53
N MET A 178 -8.80 -12.81 1.29
CA MET A 178 -7.76 -12.65 0.27
C MET A 178 -6.53 -13.51 0.58
N LEU A 179 -6.04 -13.49 1.82
CA LEU A 179 -4.86 -14.27 2.21
C LEU A 179 -5.11 -15.78 2.12
N MET A 180 -6.30 -16.24 2.49
CA MET A 180 -6.67 -17.64 2.32
C MET A 180 -6.71 -18.04 0.83
N MET A 181 -7.26 -17.18 -0.02
CA MET A 181 -7.29 -17.40 -1.47
C MET A 181 -5.88 -17.43 -2.06
N MET A 182 -4.99 -16.51 -1.67
CA MET A 182 -3.58 -16.54 -2.09
C MET A 182 -2.91 -17.85 -1.66
N ILE A 183 -3.01 -18.23 -0.38
CA ILE A 183 -2.39 -19.46 0.14
C ILE A 183 -2.87 -20.68 -0.64
N TYR A 184 -4.18 -20.79 -0.89
CA TYR A 184 -4.77 -21.88 -1.67
C TYR A 184 -4.13 -22.02 -3.07
N TYR A 185 -4.00 -20.92 -3.83
CA TYR A 185 -3.40 -20.96 -5.17
C TYR A 185 -1.88 -21.20 -5.17
N THR A 186 -1.17 -20.74 -4.12
CA THR A 186 0.28 -20.94 -3.99
C THR A 186 0.65 -22.39 -3.67
N GLU A 187 -0.23 -23.16 -3.02
CA GLU A 187 0.05 -24.56 -2.64
C GLU A 187 -0.15 -25.53 -3.83
N GLU A 188 -0.99 -25.19 -4.81
CA GLU A 188 -1.19 -25.99 -6.02
C GLU A 188 -0.06 -25.81 -7.04
N THR A 189 0.65 -24.67 -7.02
CA THR A 189 1.75 -24.38 -7.96
C THR A 189 3.10 -24.69 -7.31
N SER A 190 3.57 -25.94 -7.44
CA SER A 190 4.75 -26.50 -6.75
C SER A 190 6.12 -25.87 -7.10
N SER A 191 6.17 -24.63 -7.60
CA SER A 191 7.37 -23.94 -8.06
C SER A 191 7.46 -22.55 -7.40
N GLY A 192 7.98 -22.54 -6.17
CA GLY A 192 8.80 -21.43 -5.64
C GLY A 192 8.07 -20.19 -5.10
N GLU A 193 7.28 -20.30 -4.02
CA GLU A 193 6.56 -19.15 -3.45
C GLU A 193 6.79 -18.93 -1.95
N ASN A 194 8.06 -18.97 -1.50
CA ASN A 194 8.43 -18.52 -0.15
C ASN A 194 8.34 -16.99 0.05
N ASN A 195 8.23 -16.21 -1.04
CA ASN A 195 8.27 -14.75 -0.95
C ASN A 195 6.96 -14.18 -0.39
N TYR A 196 5.79 -14.59 -0.89
CA TYR A 196 4.48 -14.03 -0.48
C TYR A 196 4.25 -14.11 1.02
N ARG A 197 4.56 -15.27 1.63
CA ARG A 197 4.38 -15.48 3.08
C ARG A 197 5.14 -14.46 3.91
N GLN A 198 6.32 -14.01 3.47
CA GLN A 198 7.11 -13.00 4.18
C GLN A 198 6.44 -11.61 4.13
N HIS A 199 5.82 -11.26 2.99
CA HIS A 199 5.17 -9.95 2.82
C HIS A 199 3.87 -9.83 3.62
N VAL A 200 3.12 -10.93 3.74
CA VAL A 200 1.82 -10.95 4.40
C VAL A 200 1.89 -11.34 5.87
N GLN A 201 3.06 -11.74 6.38
CA GLN A 201 3.20 -12.17 7.79
C GLN A 201 2.76 -11.08 8.76
N GLY A 202 3.09 -9.82 8.48
CA GLY A 202 2.67 -8.68 9.31
C GLY A 202 1.15 -8.47 9.32
N PHE A 203 0.45 -8.83 8.24
CA PHE A 203 -1.01 -8.66 8.14
C PHE A 203 -1.76 -9.53 9.15
N TRP A 204 -1.25 -10.73 9.44
CA TRP A 204 -1.83 -11.60 10.45
C TRP A 204 -1.83 -10.97 11.85
N LYS A 205 -0.91 -10.04 12.15
CA LYS A 205 -0.91 -9.30 13.42
C LYS A 205 -2.19 -8.46 13.57
N ASN A 206 -2.65 -7.84 12.50
CA ASN A 206 -3.85 -7.01 12.52
C ASN A 206 -5.11 -7.86 12.61
N ILE A 207 -5.16 -8.94 11.82
CA ILE A 207 -6.27 -9.90 11.80
C ILE A 207 -6.46 -10.50 13.21
N LEU A 208 -5.40 -11.11 13.77
CA LEU A 208 -5.46 -11.78 15.08
C LEU A 208 -5.56 -10.80 16.25
N GLY A 209 -4.99 -9.60 16.10
CA GLY A 209 -5.08 -8.54 17.10
C GLY A 209 -6.49 -7.95 17.23
N ASN A 210 -7.33 -8.07 16.20
CA ASN A 210 -8.70 -7.55 16.25
C ASN A 210 -9.67 -8.46 17.01
N GLU A 211 -9.49 -9.78 16.94
CA GLU A 211 -10.33 -10.77 17.64
C GLU A 211 -10.35 -10.59 19.17
N ARG A 212 -9.30 -9.97 19.74
CA ARG A 212 -9.20 -9.70 21.18
C ARG A 212 -9.94 -8.43 21.61
N SER A 213 -10.21 -7.51 20.70
CA SER A 213 -10.88 -6.23 21.01
C SER A 213 -12.41 -6.35 21.00
N THR A 214 -12.95 -7.45 20.47
CA THR A 214 -14.39 -7.74 20.39
C THR A 214 -14.88 -8.68 21.49
N ALA A 215 -14.00 -9.16 22.37
CA ALA A 215 -14.40 -9.94 23.54
C ALA A 215 -15.17 -9.03 24.52
N PRO A 216 -16.44 -9.34 24.87
CA PRO A 216 -17.16 -8.59 25.88
C PRO A 216 -16.42 -8.73 27.21
N ALA A 217 -16.23 -7.61 27.91
CA ALA A 217 -15.71 -7.61 29.28
C ALA A 217 -16.66 -8.46 30.15
N ALA A 218 -16.18 -9.64 30.56
CA ALA A 218 -16.87 -10.53 31.48
C ALA A 218 -16.51 -10.19 32.94
#